data_AF-A0A9E4TR81-F1
#
_entry.id   AF-A0A9E4TR81-F1
#
_cell.length_a   1.000
_cell.length_b   1.000
_cell.length_c   1.000
_cell.angle_alpha   90.00
_cell.angle_beta   90.00
_cell.angle_gamma   90.00
#
_symmetry.space_group_name_H-M   'P 1'
#
loop_
_entity.id
_entity.type
_entity.pdbx_description
1 polymer ?
#
loop_
_entity_poly.entity_id
_entity_poly.type
_entity_poly.pdbx_seq_one_letter_code
_entity_poly.pdbx_strand_id
1 'polypeptide(L)'
;MSTINRIEVANFLNLNGEGESETWDPRYRVVTFNFHGQSTAMNMTNGVGKTSNVEAWLALLTRDPQLISRTREKMAPERDGYYSHIRIEFVVPERGTAAQDDFFVQQGSPVAGKETWVFGMYGYRSAGSINFYYYRGSLEQVPVANTTGGALTLLPNKEFRAVLKAAERNRHNPVREDWIAELSLHVSPISMRRQAEYQKRGGGDKSAELFALKSRKGENYDVTFFYEVIAPELLSGLMDREGEEGEHEF
;
A
#
# COMPACT_ATOMS: atom_id res chain seq x y z
N MET A 1 -11.38 0.09 13.22
CA MET A 1 -10.53 -0.25 12.06
C MET A 1 -9.11 -0.44 12.55
N SER A 2 -8.28 -1.15 11.77
CA SER A 2 -6.86 -1.33 12.13
C SER A 2 -6.07 -0.06 11.84
N THR A 3 -4.88 0.08 12.40
CA THR A 3 -3.93 1.12 12.02
C THR A 3 -2.71 0.50 11.36
N ILE A 4 -2.05 1.26 10.47
CA ILE A 4 -0.78 0.81 9.89
C ILE A 4 0.29 0.95 10.97
N ASN A 5 0.86 -0.18 11.38
CA ASN A 5 1.96 -0.20 12.33
C ASN A 5 3.28 0.06 11.61
N ARG A 6 3.55 -0.72 10.56
CA ARG A 6 4.82 -0.71 9.85
C ARG A 6 4.64 -0.99 8.38
N ILE A 7 5.54 -0.46 7.57
CA ILE A 7 5.66 -0.81 6.16
C ILE A 7 7.09 -1.23 5.91
N GLU A 8 7.28 -2.38 5.29
CA GLU A 8 8.60 -2.87 4.92
C GLU A 8 8.74 -2.99 3.40
N VAL A 9 9.85 -2.48 2.89
CA VAL A 9 10.23 -2.51 1.49
C VAL A 9 11.60 -3.16 1.39
N ALA A 10 11.73 -4.22 0.59
CA ALA A 10 12.99 -4.92 0.38
C ALA A 10 13.26 -5.16 -1.10
N ASN A 11 14.54 -5.13 -1.44
CA ASN A 11 15.10 -5.28 -2.78
C ASN A 11 14.36 -4.46 -3.85
N PHE A 12 14.18 -3.15 -3.63
CA PHE A 12 13.31 -2.31 -4.47
C PHE A 12 13.98 -0.99 -4.87
N LEU A 13 13.66 -0.52 -6.09
CA LEU A 13 14.11 0.71 -6.72
C LEU A 13 15.63 0.78 -6.94
N ASN A 14 16.06 0.69 -8.20
CA ASN A 14 17.48 0.70 -8.54
C ASN A 14 18.08 2.12 -8.45
N LEU A 15 19.27 2.24 -7.86
CA LEU A 15 20.04 3.48 -7.83
C LEU A 15 20.63 3.85 -9.19
N ASN A 16 20.96 2.84 -10.01
CA ASN A 16 21.62 3.02 -11.30
C ASN A 16 20.64 3.26 -12.47
N GLY A 17 19.34 3.39 -12.19
CA GLY A 17 18.30 3.61 -13.20
C GLY A 17 17.45 2.37 -13.52
N GLU A 18 16.40 2.60 -14.30
CA GLU A 18 15.35 1.62 -14.58
C GLU A 18 15.61 0.94 -15.94
N GLY A 19 16.47 -0.09 -15.95
CA GLY A 19 16.76 -0.87 -17.16
C GLY A 19 17.15 -2.32 -16.85
N GLU A 20 16.84 -3.24 -17.76
CA GLU A 20 17.22 -4.66 -17.62
C GLU A 20 18.72 -4.87 -17.77
N SER A 21 19.48 -3.99 -18.42
CA SER A 21 20.95 -4.09 -18.52
C SER A 21 21.68 -3.46 -17.33
N GLU A 22 20.98 -2.69 -16.50
CA GLU A 22 21.60 -1.94 -15.42
C GLU A 22 22.09 -2.85 -14.30
N THR A 23 23.21 -2.46 -13.68
CA THR A 23 23.69 -3.11 -12.46
C THR A 23 22.66 -2.87 -11.37
N TRP A 24 22.19 -3.94 -10.75
CA TRP A 24 21.17 -3.86 -9.72
C TRP A 24 21.81 -3.43 -8.40
N ASP A 25 21.41 -2.26 -7.90
CA ASP A 25 21.80 -1.71 -6.62
C ASP A 25 20.57 -1.08 -5.95
N PRO A 26 19.85 -1.84 -5.10
CA PRO A 26 18.55 -1.41 -4.59
C PRO A 26 18.72 -0.29 -3.56
N ARG A 27 18.07 0.86 -3.81
CA ARG A 27 17.95 1.96 -2.83
C ARG A 27 17.32 1.46 -1.54
N TYR A 28 16.28 0.66 -1.66
CA TYR A 28 15.61 0.03 -0.53
C TYR A 28 16.03 -1.45 -0.48
N ARG A 29 17.24 -1.69 0.04
CA ARG A 29 17.74 -3.07 0.24
C ARG A 29 16.84 -3.82 1.20
N VAL A 30 16.67 -3.29 2.41
CA VAL A 30 15.60 -3.65 3.38
C VAL A 30 15.37 -2.43 4.26
N VAL A 31 14.18 -1.85 4.19
CA VAL A 31 13.81 -0.66 4.97
C VAL A 31 12.45 -0.89 5.58
N THR A 32 12.36 -0.66 6.89
CA THR A 32 11.10 -0.71 7.65
C THR A 32 10.76 0.70 8.13
N PHE A 33 9.67 1.26 7.60
CA PHE A 33 9.06 2.47 8.12
C PHE A 33 8.18 2.11 9.32
N ASN A 34 8.47 2.67 10.48
CA ASN A 34 7.69 2.45 11.68
C ASN A 34 6.78 3.65 11.97
N PHE A 35 5.47 3.39 11.95
CA PHE A 35 4.42 4.37 12.16
C PHE A 35 3.79 4.23 13.54
N HIS A 36 4.08 3.15 14.27
CA HIS A 36 3.56 2.87 15.61
C HIS A 36 2.02 2.88 15.73
N GLY A 37 1.31 2.73 14.61
CA GLY A 37 -0.14 2.86 14.56
C GLY A 37 -0.65 4.30 14.68
N GLN A 38 0.23 5.30 14.53
CA GLN A 38 -0.06 6.72 14.71
C GLN A 38 -0.04 7.51 13.39
N SER A 39 -0.71 8.66 13.37
CA SER A 39 -0.60 9.63 12.28
C SER A 39 0.84 10.11 12.14
N THR A 40 1.45 9.83 10.99
CA THR A 40 2.88 10.08 10.76
C THR A 40 3.09 10.84 9.47
N ALA A 41 3.90 11.91 9.53
CA ALA A 41 4.38 12.61 8.34
C ALA A 41 5.75 12.07 7.94
N MET A 42 5.89 11.58 6.70
CA MET A 42 7.18 11.19 6.14
C MET A 42 7.72 12.31 5.25
N ASN A 43 8.81 12.93 5.69
CA ASN A 43 9.57 13.85 4.85
C ASN A 43 10.64 13.07 4.08
N MET A 44 10.54 13.08 2.75
CA MET A 44 11.46 12.43 1.84
C MET A 44 11.90 13.46 0.80
N THR A 45 13.21 13.59 0.58
CA THR A 45 13.74 14.51 -0.42
C THR A 45 13.32 14.10 -1.84
N ASN A 46 13.29 15.06 -2.77
CA ASN A 46 12.98 14.74 -4.16
C ASN A 46 14.01 13.75 -4.74
N GLY A 47 13.54 12.80 -5.55
CA GLY A 47 14.39 11.80 -6.20
C GLY A 47 14.71 10.54 -5.39
N VAL A 48 14.30 10.43 -4.13
CA VAL A 48 14.54 9.20 -3.31
C VAL A 48 13.48 8.12 -3.50
N GLY A 49 12.50 8.33 -4.40
CA GLY A 49 11.47 7.34 -4.71
C GLY A 49 10.20 7.43 -3.86
N LYS A 50 9.83 8.62 -3.35
CA LYS A 50 8.57 8.83 -2.62
C LYS A 50 7.36 8.35 -3.42
N THR A 51 7.22 8.82 -4.67
CA THR A 51 6.15 8.41 -5.60
C THR A 51 6.15 6.90 -5.79
N SER A 52 7.33 6.29 -6.01
CA SER A 52 7.47 4.85 -6.18
C SER A 52 7.02 4.04 -4.97
N ASN A 53 7.30 4.51 -3.75
CA ASN A 53 6.82 3.87 -2.53
C ASN A 53 5.30 3.97 -2.40
N VAL A 54 4.74 5.16 -2.60
CA VAL A 54 3.29 5.37 -2.51
C VAL A 54 2.54 4.54 -3.55
N GLU A 55 3.02 4.50 -4.80
CA GLU A 55 2.46 3.64 -5.84
C GLU A 55 2.52 2.16 -5.44
N ALA A 56 3.63 1.70 -4.86
CA ALA A 56 3.79 0.33 -4.41
C ALA A 56 2.85 -0.04 -3.27
N TRP A 57 2.66 0.85 -2.30
CA TRP A 57 1.73 0.62 -1.19
C TRP A 57 0.27 0.61 -1.67
N LEU A 58 -0.09 1.52 -2.57
CA LEU A 58 -1.43 1.53 -3.16
C LEU A 58 -1.65 0.33 -4.08
N ALA A 59 -0.65 -0.12 -4.82
CA ALA A 59 -0.71 -1.36 -5.62
C ALA A 59 -1.02 -2.57 -4.74
N LEU A 60 -0.37 -2.68 -3.57
CA LEU A 60 -0.66 -3.73 -2.59
C LEU A 60 -2.10 -3.62 -2.06
N LEU A 61 -2.53 -2.43 -1.64
CA LEU A 61 -3.83 -2.23 -0.99
C LEU A 61 -5.02 -2.30 -1.94
N THR A 62 -4.84 -1.98 -3.22
CA THR A 62 -5.95 -1.91 -4.19
C THR A 62 -5.93 -3.02 -5.23
N ARG A 63 -4.76 -3.65 -5.43
CA ARG A 63 -4.47 -4.52 -6.57
C ARG A 63 -4.82 -3.86 -7.91
N ASP A 64 -4.64 -2.53 -8.02
CA ASP A 64 -4.84 -1.79 -9.26
C ASP A 64 -3.80 -2.23 -10.32
N PRO A 65 -4.23 -2.69 -11.51
CA PRO A 65 -3.31 -3.25 -12.51
C PRO A 65 -2.24 -2.27 -12.99
N GLN A 66 -2.57 -0.97 -13.09
CA GLN A 66 -1.62 0.04 -13.55
C GLN A 66 -0.56 0.29 -12.49
N LEU A 67 -0.96 0.43 -11.22
CA LEU A 67 -0.01 0.59 -10.11
C LEU A 67 0.84 -0.67 -9.90
N ILE A 68 0.26 -1.86 -10.09
CA ILE A 68 1.02 -3.13 -10.08
C ILE A 68 2.08 -3.11 -11.17
N SER A 69 1.75 -2.72 -12.40
CA SER A 69 2.71 -2.66 -13.51
C SER A 69 3.86 -1.69 -13.21
N ARG A 70 3.55 -0.45 -12.80
CA ARG A 70 4.55 0.57 -12.44
C ARG A 70 5.43 0.14 -11.26
N THR A 71 4.85 -0.58 -10.30
CA THR A 71 5.61 -1.11 -9.16
C THR A 71 6.54 -2.23 -9.60
N ARG A 72 6.07 -3.14 -10.46
CA ARG A 72 6.86 -4.26 -10.99
C ARG A 72 8.10 -3.78 -11.73
N GLU A 73 7.99 -2.72 -12.52
CA GLU A 73 9.12 -2.11 -13.24
C GLU A 73 10.27 -1.69 -12.29
N LYS A 74 9.95 -1.42 -11.03
CA LYS A 74 10.90 -0.99 -9.99
C LYS A 74 11.39 -2.13 -9.10
N MET A 75 10.92 -3.36 -9.33
CA MET A 75 11.39 -4.57 -8.66
C MET A 75 12.72 -5.07 -9.24
N ALA A 76 13.37 -5.96 -8.51
CA ALA A 76 14.62 -6.60 -8.89
C ALA A 76 14.43 -7.50 -10.11
N PRO A 77 15.41 -7.56 -11.02
CA PRO A 77 15.40 -8.53 -12.10
C PRO A 77 15.64 -9.94 -11.53
N GLU A 78 15.12 -10.96 -12.21
CA GLU A 78 15.25 -12.35 -11.74
C GLU A 78 16.69 -12.83 -11.59
N ARG A 79 17.63 -12.28 -12.38
CA ARG A 79 19.07 -12.58 -12.29
C ARG A 79 19.70 -12.24 -10.93
N ASP A 80 19.09 -11.35 -10.15
CA ASP A 80 19.57 -10.98 -8.80
C ASP A 80 19.30 -12.11 -7.78
N GLY A 81 18.35 -13.00 -8.08
CA GLY A 81 18.07 -14.20 -7.29
C GLY A 81 17.24 -13.97 -6.02
N TYR A 82 16.94 -12.72 -5.66
CA TYR A 82 16.12 -12.35 -4.50
C TYR A 82 14.86 -11.59 -4.92
N TYR A 83 13.72 -11.95 -4.34
CA TYR A 83 12.48 -11.22 -4.60
C TYR A 83 12.54 -9.78 -4.08
N SER A 84 11.85 -8.89 -4.77
CA SER A 84 11.38 -7.63 -4.18
C SER A 84 10.17 -7.89 -3.31
N HIS A 85 10.09 -7.20 -2.18
CA HIS A 85 8.96 -7.28 -1.26
C HIS A 85 8.42 -5.89 -0.93
N ILE A 86 7.09 -5.79 -0.90
CA ILE A 86 6.36 -4.65 -0.34
C ILE A 86 5.35 -5.22 0.64
N ARG A 87 5.44 -4.83 1.92
CA ARG A 87 4.67 -5.43 3.01
C ARG A 87 4.13 -4.35 3.93
N ILE A 88 2.89 -4.49 4.36
CA ILE A 88 2.23 -3.60 5.32
C ILE A 88 1.76 -4.45 6.49
N GLU A 89 2.18 -4.06 7.68
CA GLU A 89 1.71 -4.62 8.93
C GLU A 89 0.64 -3.71 9.53
N PHE A 90 -0.53 -4.29 9.75
CA PHE A 90 -1.62 -3.68 10.49
C PHE A 90 -1.61 -4.15 11.94
N VAL A 91 -2.06 -3.25 12.82
CA VAL A 91 -2.36 -3.57 14.21
C VAL A 91 -3.85 -3.35 14.48
N VAL A 92 -4.50 -4.34 15.07
CA VAL A 92 -5.90 -4.25 15.51
C VAL A 92 -5.92 -3.76 16.95
N PRO A 93 -6.41 -2.53 17.23
CA PRO A 93 -6.48 -2.00 18.58
C PRO A 93 -7.47 -2.80 19.44
N GLU A 94 -7.18 -2.93 20.74
CA GLU A 94 -8.06 -3.64 21.67
C GLU A 94 -9.39 -2.90 21.85
N ARG A 95 -10.52 -3.59 21.63
CA ARG A 95 -11.85 -3.02 21.89
C ARG A 95 -12.14 -3.08 23.38
N GLY A 96 -12.39 -1.93 24.02
CA GLY A 96 -12.85 -1.87 25.41
C GLY A 96 -11.88 -1.22 26.40
N THR A 97 -10.66 -0.85 25.99
CA THR A 97 -9.94 0.22 26.71
C THR A 97 -10.65 1.53 26.36
N ALA A 98 -11.36 2.08 27.33
CA ALA A 98 -12.11 3.33 27.24
C ALA A 98 -11.19 4.53 26.94
N ALA A 99 -10.79 4.63 25.68
CA ALA A 99 -10.31 5.82 24.99
C ALA A 99 -11.03 5.85 23.64
N GLN A 100 -12.36 5.88 23.72
CA GLN A 100 -13.17 6.58 22.73
C GLN A 100 -12.56 7.99 22.63
N ASP A 101 -12.16 8.40 21.43
CA ASP A 101 -11.81 9.80 21.11
C ASP A 101 -10.57 10.45 21.74
N ASP A 102 -9.56 9.69 22.20
CA ASP A 102 -8.30 10.35 22.58
C ASP A 102 -7.42 10.57 21.34
N PHE A 103 -7.64 11.71 20.70
CA PHE A 103 -6.70 12.38 19.77
C PHE A 103 -5.30 12.57 20.41
N PHE A 104 -5.16 12.27 21.71
CA PHE A 104 -3.97 12.25 22.53
C PHE A 104 -3.55 10.83 22.94
N VAL A 105 -3.37 9.91 21.99
CA VAL A 105 -2.33 8.88 22.21
C VAL A 105 -1.05 9.67 22.45
N GLN A 106 -0.49 9.57 23.66
CA GLN A 106 0.73 10.26 24.06
C GLN A 106 1.78 10.04 22.95
N GLN A 107 2.12 11.11 22.22
CA GLN A 107 2.97 11.04 21.03
C GLN A 107 4.19 10.14 21.32
N GLY A 108 4.36 9.09 20.52
CA GLY A 108 5.47 8.13 20.68
C GLY A 108 5.18 6.85 21.47
N SER A 109 4.01 6.67 22.09
CA SER A 109 3.64 5.36 22.68
C SER A 109 2.96 4.45 21.64
N PRO A 110 3.45 3.22 21.40
CA PRO A 110 2.82 2.30 20.45
C PRO A 110 1.36 2.05 20.77
N VAL A 111 0.48 2.02 19.76
CA VAL A 111 -0.91 1.60 19.95
C VAL A 111 -0.90 0.16 20.48
N ALA A 112 -1.43 -0.05 21.69
CA ALA A 112 -1.57 -1.37 22.27
C ALA A 112 -2.58 -2.18 21.43
N GLY A 113 -2.05 -3.06 20.57
CA GLY A 113 -2.83 -3.97 19.76
C GLY A 113 -2.69 -5.40 20.25
N LYS A 114 -3.79 -6.15 20.18
CA LYS A 114 -3.82 -7.57 20.57
C LYS A 114 -3.43 -8.49 19.41
N GLU A 115 -3.63 -8.02 18.18
CA GLU A 115 -3.48 -8.82 16.98
C GLU A 115 -2.86 -8.00 15.84
N THR A 116 -1.91 -8.59 15.13
CA THR A 116 -1.26 -8.00 13.97
C THR A 116 -1.53 -8.84 12.73
N TRP A 117 -1.60 -8.17 11.59
CA TRP A 117 -1.84 -8.79 10.30
C TRP A 117 -0.88 -8.21 9.28
N VAL A 118 -0.28 -9.06 8.45
CA VAL A 118 0.64 -8.63 7.40
C VAL A 118 0.03 -8.94 6.05
N PHE A 119 -0.06 -7.91 5.22
CA PHE A 119 -0.37 -8.03 3.80
C PHE A 119 0.89 -7.73 3.02
N GLY A 120 1.19 -8.53 2.02
CA GLY A 120 2.40 -8.35 1.24
C GLY A 120 2.24 -8.77 -0.21
N MET A 121 3.14 -8.25 -1.02
CA MET A 121 3.36 -8.72 -2.38
C MET A 121 4.84 -8.91 -2.65
N TYR A 122 5.16 -9.84 -3.53
CA TYR A 122 6.55 -10.13 -3.91
C TYR A 122 6.69 -10.62 -5.35
N GLY A 123 7.87 -10.40 -5.93
CA GLY A 123 8.17 -10.87 -7.28
C GLY A 123 9.44 -10.27 -7.85
N TYR A 124 9.51 -10.31 -9.19
CA TYR A 124 10.57 -9.74 -10.00
C TYR A 124 10.01 -8.79 -11.04
N ARG A 125 10.87 -7.95 -11.61
CA ARG A 125 10.54 -7.11 -12.77
C ARG A 125 10.07 -7.93 -13.98
N SER A 126 10.83 -8.97 -14.31
CA SER A 126 10.62 -9.83 -15.49
C SER A 126 9.48 -10.84 -15.32
N ALA A 127 8.94 -10.99 -14.11
CA ALA A 127 7.86 -11.95 -13.86
C ALA A 127 6.58 -11.50 -14.56
N GLY A 128 5.87 -12.44 -15.21
CA GLY A 128 4.58 -12.15 -15.86
C GLY A 128 3.49 -11.66 -14.89
N SER A 129 3.64 -11.94 -13.58
CA SER A 129 2.76 -11.44 -12.53
C SER A 129 3.50 -11.31 -11.19
N ILE A 130 2.94 -10.51 -10.27
CA ILE A 130 3.37 -10.38 -8.88
C ILE A 130 2.51 -11.29 -8.01
N ASN A 131 3.12 -11.89 -6.98
CA ASN A 131 2.42 -12.71 -6.01
C ASN A 131 1.91 -11.86 -4.85
N PHE A 132 0.72 -12.17 -4.35
CA PHE A 132 0.09 -11.51 -3.21
C PHE A 132 -0.10 -12.51 -2.08
N TYR A 133 0.00 -12.05 -0.83
CA TYR A 133 -0.22 -12.91 0.31
C TYR A 133 -0.61 -12.11 1.54
N TYR A 134 -1.27 -12.77 2.48
CA TYR A 134 -1.47 -12.23 3.81
C TYR A 134 -1.35 -13.34 4.85
N TYR A 135 -1.04 -12.96 6.08
CA TYR A 135 -1.02 -13.86 7.22
C TYR A 135 -1.32 -13.10 8.51
N ARG A 136 -1.77 -13.83 9.53
CA ARG A 136 -1.87 -13.29 10.88
C ARG A 136 -0.51 -13.38 11.55
N GLY A 137 -0.01 -12.26 12.04
CA GLY A 137 1.33 -12.19 12.59
C GLY A 137 2.02 -10.85 12.40
N SER A 138 3.32 -10.81 12.67
CA SER A 138 4.16 -9.63 12.47
C SER A 138 5.24 -9.87 11.41
N LEU A 139 5.83 -8.79 10.91
CA LEU A 139 6.91 -8.83 9.90
C LEU A 139 8.11 -9.69 10.32
N GLU A 140 8.39 -9.78 11.62
CA GLU A 140 9.48 -10.61 12.18
C GLU A 140 9.23 -12.11 12.04
N GLN A 141 7.97 -12.54 12.03
CA GLN A 141 7.62 -13.96 11.99
C GLN A 141 7.88 -14.57 10.61
N VAL A 142 7.81 -13.74 9.56
CA VAL A 142 8.17 -14.12 8.20
C VAL A 142 9.24 -13.14 7.70
N PRO A 143 10.51 -13.28 8.09
CA PRO A 143 11.56 -12.33 7.68
C PRO A 143 11.83 -12.41 6.17
N VAL A 144 12.23 -11.29 5.57
CA VAL A 144 12.73 -11.22 4.18
C VAL A 144 14.24 -11.00 4.12
N ALA A 145 14.86 -10.82 5.28
CA ALA A 145 16.29 -10.67 5.43
C ALA A 145 16.74 -11.10 6.82
N ASN A 146 18.00 -11.51 6.89
CA ASN A 146 18.69 -11.83 8.12
C ASN A 146 19.71 -10.72 8.42
N THR A 147 19.84 -10.41 9.72
CA THR A 147 20.92 -9.56 10.22
C THR A 147 21.89 -10.46 10.98
N THR A 148 23.01 -10.82 10.34
CA THR A 148 24.04 -11.66 10.95
C THR A 148 25.31 -10.86 11.09
N GLY A 149 25.81 -10.68 12.32
CA GLY A 149 27.06 -9.96 12.58
C GLY A 149 27.06 -8.49 12.14
N GLY A 150 25.89 -7.84 12.09
CA GLY A 150 25.74 -6.46 11.63
C GLY A 150 25.61 -6.30 10.11
N ALA A 151 25.79 -7.38 9.33
CA ALA A 151 25.53 -7.38 7.91
C ALA A 151 24.08 -7.80 7.63
N LEU A 152 23.38 -7.00 6.82
CA LEU A 152 22.02 -7.29 6.38
C LEU A 152 22.05 -8.02 5.02
N THR A 153 21.48 -9.22 5.00
CA THR A 153 21.42 -10.08 3.81
C THR A 153 19.99 -10.50 3.53
N LEU A 154 19.55 -10.36 2.27
CA LEU A 154 18.23 -10.83 1.83
C LEU A 154 18.10 -12.34 2.03
N LEU A 155 16.90 -12.78 2.39
CA LEU A 155 16.59 -14.19 2.61
C LEU A 155 16.39 -14.89 1.26
N PRO A 156 16.96 -16.08 1.04
CA PRO A 156 16.72 -16.84 -0.18
C PRO A 156 15.23 -17.11 -0.40
N ASN A 157 14.77 -16.98 -1.65
CA ASN A 157 13.36 -17.11 -2.02
C ASN A 157 12.70 -18.42 -1.58
N LYS A 158 13.45 -19.53 -1.59
CA LYS A 158 12.97 -20.85 -1.14
C LYS A 158 12.70 -20.85 0.37
N GLU A 159 13.59 -20.23 1.14
CA GLU A 159 13.46 -20.12 2.60
C GLU A 159 12.30 -19.21 2.97
N PHE A 160 12.21 -18.02 2.35
CA PHE A 160 11.06 -17.12 2.51
C PHE A 160 9.73 -17.84 2.27
N ARG A 161 9.60 -18.57 1.16
CA ARG A 161 8.36 -19.30 0.83
C ARG A 161 8.05 -20.41 1.83
N ALA A 162 9.07 -21.07 2.40
CA ALA A 162 8.89 -22.09 3.42
C ALA A 162 8.36 -21.49 4.72
N VAL A 163 8.93 -20.37 5.18
CA VAL A 163 8.49 -19.67 6.39
C VAL A 163 7.09 -19.08 6.19
N LEU A 164 6.82 -18.45 5.04
CA LEU A 164 5.49 -17.93 4.72
C LEU A 164 4.43 -19.03 4.75
N LYS A 165 4.73 -20.21 4.20
CA LYS A 165 3.80 -21.35 4.20
C LYS A 165 3.45 -21.82 5.60
N ALA A 166 4.38 -21.70 6.55
CA ALA A 166 4.18 -22.08 7.95
C ALA A 166 3.49 -20.99 8.79
N ALA A 167 3.34 -19.77 8.27
CA ALA A 167 2.73 -18.67 9.00
C ALA A 167 1.24 -18.91 9.27
N GLU A 168 0.77 -18.41 10.41
CA GLU A 168 -0.61 -18.59 10.84
C GLU A 168 -1.58 -17.86 9.91
N ARG A 169 -2.69 -18.53 9.56
CA ARG A 169 -3.71 -18.01 8.64
C ARG A 169 -3.12 -17.49 7.32
N ASN A 170 -2.00 -18.04 6.88
CA ASN A 170 -1.40 -17.68 5.60
C ASN A 170 -2.35 -18.00 4.44
N ARG A 171 -2.53 -17.03 3.56
CA ARG A 171 -3.13 -17.19 2.23
C ARG A 171 -2.16 -16.67 1.18
N HIS A 172 -1.77 -17.57 0.28
CA HIS A 172 -0.88 -17.28 -0.83
C HIS A 172 -1.68 -17.19 -2.13
N ASN A 173 -1.45 -16.11 -2.89
CA ASN A 173 -2.16 -15.74 -4.12
C ASN A 173 -3.68 -15.89 -4.03
N PRO A 174 -4.34 -15.23 -3.05
CA PRO A 174 -5.79 -15.22 -2.99
C PRO A 174 -6.38 -14.56 -4.25
N VAL A 175 -7.59 -14.99 -4.62
CA VAL A 175 -8.37 -14.32 -5.66
C VAL A 175 -8.67 -12.89 -5.21
N ARG A 176 -8.95 -11.99 -6.15
CA ARG A 176 -9.07 -10.56 -5.86
C ARG A 176 -10.19 -10.26 -4.87
N GLU A 177 -11.30 -10.98 -4.96
CA GLU A 177 -12.47 -10.83 -4.10
C GLU A 177 -12.12 -11.21 -2.65
N ASP A 178 -11.49 -12.35 -2.44
CA ASP A 178 -11.02 -12.80 -1.12
C ASP A 178 -9.99 -11.84 -0.51
N TRP A 179 -9.10 -11.30 -1.34
CA TRP A 179 -8.13 -10.28 -0.91
C TRP A 179 -8.83 -9.03 -0.40
N ILE A 180 -9.79 -8.50 -1.17
CA ILE A 180 -10.53 -7.29 -0.81
C ILE A 180 -11.38 -7.53 0.44
N ALA A 181 -12.03 -8.69 0.53
CA ALA A 181 -12.83 -9.06 1.69
C ALA A 181 -11.99 -9.06 2.98
N GLU A 182 -10.82 -9.73 2.98
CA GLU A 182 -9.95 -9.75 4.16
C GLU A 182 -9.37 -8.36 4.47
N LEU A 183 -8.87 -7.65 3.44
CA LEU A 183 -8.27 -6.33 3.62
C LEU A 183 -9.29 -5.29 4.13
N SER A 184 -10.56 -5.43 3.77
CA SER A 184 -11.65 -4.53 4.20
C SER A 184 -11.87 -4.52 5.72
N LEU A 185 -11.42 -5.57 6.43
CA LEU A 185 -11.43 -5.62 7.89
C LEU A 185 -10.45 -4.62 8.52
N HIS A 186 -9.43 -4.22 7.76
CA HIS A 186 -8.34 -3.36 8.24
C HIS A 186 -8.47 -1.93 7.73
N VAL A 187 -8.79 -1.75 6.44
CA VAL A 187 -8.83 -0.44 5.76
C VAL A 187 -10.07 -0.31 4.87
N SER A 188 -10.55 0.91 4.66
CA SER A 188 -11.65 1.20 3.73
C SER A 188 -11.21 0.98 2.28
N PRO A 189 -11.77 -0.01 1.54
CA PRO A 189 -11.40 -0.26 0.16
C PRO A 189 -11.78 0.90 -0.77
N ILE A 190 -12.88 1.60 -0.47
CA ILE A 190 -13.32 2.79 -1.21
C ILE A 190 -12.27 3.89 -1.09
N SER A 191 -11.82 4.19 0.14
CA SER A 191 -10.80 5.22 0.37
C SER A 191 -9.49 4.87 -0.32
N MET A 192 -9.07 3.60 -0.30
CA MET A 192 -7.84 3.18 -0.99
C MET A 192 -7.95 3.29 -2.51
N ARG A 193 -9.10 2.91 -3.10
CA ARG A 193 -9.35 3.10 -4.55
C ARG A 193 -9.28 4.58 -4.95
N ARG A 194 -9.88 5.47 -4.15
CA ARG A 194 -9.79 6.93 -4.39
C ARG A 194 -8.34 7.42 -4.38
N GLN A 195 -7.55 7.00 -3.40
CA GLN A 195 -6.14 7.37 -3.32
C GLN A 195 -5.33 6.82 -4.50
N ALA A 196 -5.63 5.60 -4.96
CA ALA A 196 -5.03 5.05 -6.18
C ALA A 196 -5.36 5.89 -7.43
N GLU A 197 -6.62 6.29 -7.62
CA GLU A 197 -7.00 7.18 -8.73
C GLU A 197 -6.28 8.52 -8.68
N TYR A 198 -6.24 9.15 -7.50
CA TYR A 198 -5.53 10.41 -7.29
C TYR A 198 -4.04 10.28 -7.62
N GLN A 199 -3.39 9.21 -7.13
CA GLN A 199 -1.99 8.95 -7.40
C GLN A 199 -1.73 8.72 -8.91
N LYS A 200 -2.60 7.96 -9.60
CA LYS A 200 -2.50 7.70 -11.04
C LYS A 200 -2.57 8.97 -11.87
N ARG A 201 -3.37 9.95 -11.42
CA ARG A 201 -3.50 11.25 -12.08
C ARG A 201 -2.30 12.17 -11.88
N GLY A 202 -1.33 11.83 -11.03
CA GLY A 202 -0.13 12.64 -10.79
C GLY A 202 -0.01 13.16 -9.36
N GLY A 203 -0.90 12.74 -8.46
CA GLY A 203 -0.82 13.07 -7.04
C GLY A 203 -0.83 14.59 -6.76
N GLY A 204 -0.01 15.01 -5.79
CA GLY A 204 0.09 16.39 -5.30
C GLY A 204 0.29 17.48 -6.36
N ASP A 205 0.92 17.15 -7.49
CA ASP A 205 1.21 18.11 -8.56
C ASP A 205 -0.05 18.49 -9.35
N LYS A 206 -1.07 17.63 -9.37
CA LYS A 206 -2.38 17.88 -9.98
C LYS A 206 -3.44 18.41 -9.03
N SER A 207 -3.12 18.61 -7.74
CA SER A 207 -4.01 19.32 -6.82
C SER A 207 -4.44 20.67 -7.40
N ALA A 208 -3.52 21.36 -8.10
CA ALA A 208 -3.80 22.61 -8.78
C ALA A 208 -4.82 22.44 -9.92
N GLU A 209 -4.86 21.29 -10.61
CA GLU A 209 -5.86 20.99 -11.64
C GLU A 209 -7.24 20.69 -11.05
N LEU A 210 -7.33 20.08 -9.86
CA LEU A 210 -8.60 19.89 -9.13
C LEU A 210 -9.29 21.21 -8.80
N PHE A 211 -8.52 22.29 -8.61
CA PHE A 211 -9.04 23.64 -8.38
C PHE A 211 -9.14 24.49 -9.65
N ALA A 212 -8.62 24.02 -10.78
CA ALA A 212 -8.61 24.74 -12.07
C ALA A 212 -9.90 24.53 -12.88
N LEU A 213 -11.06 24.53 -12.21
CA LEU A 213 -12.35 24.44 -12.88
C LEU A 213 -12.66 25.76 -13.59
N LYS A 214 -13.04 25.68 -14.87
CA LYS A 214 -13.54 26.83 -15.62
C LYS A 214 -15.02 27.01 -15.31
N SER A 215 -15.34 27.81 -14.28
CA SER A 215 -16.71 28.25 -14.01
C SER A 215 -17.33 28.84 -15.28
N ARG A 216 -18.52 28.36 -15.68
CA ARG A 216 -19.26 28.94 -16.82
C ARG A 216 -19.61 30.39 -16.48
N LYS A 217 -19.76 31.23 -17.52
CA LYS A 217 -20.02 32.67 -17.34
C LYS A 217 -21.34 32.86 -16.57
N GLY A 218 -21.26 33.29 -15.31
CA GLY A 218 -22.41 33.51 -14.42
C GLY A 218 -22.63 32.44 -13.35
N GLU A 219 -21.84 31.36 -13.31
CA GLU A 219 -21.86 30.38 -12.21
C GLU A 219 -20.86 30.73 -11.12
N ASN A 220 -21.27 30.54 -9.87
CA ASN A 220 -20.36 30.63 -8.74
C ASN A 220 -19.47 29.38 -8.70
N TYR A 221 -18.19 29.60 -8.39
CA TYR A 221 -17.17 28.56 -8.38
C TYR A 221 -17.49 27.40 -7.41
N ASP A 222 -18.11 27.70 -6.27
CA ASP A 222 -18.56 26.71 -5.28
C ASP A 222 -19.59 25.73 -5.84
N VAL A 223 -20.50 26.20 -6.69
CA VAL A 223 -21.50 25.37 -7.37
C VAL A 223 -20.82 24.47 -8.40
N THR A 224 -19.95 25.01 -9.24
CA THR A 224 -19.20 24.22 -10.23
C THR A 224 -18.31 23.19 -9.55
N PHE A 225 -17.61 23.57 -8.48
CA PHE A 225 -16.77 22.67 -7.70
C PHE A 225 -17.59 21.56 -7.01
N PHE A 226 -18.76 21.91 -6.46
CA PHE A 226 -19.63 20.92 -5.87
C PHE A 226 -20.09 19.89 -6.92
N TYR A 227 -20.60 20.31 -8.08
CA TYR A 227 -21.14 19.37 -9.06
C TYR A 227 -20.08 18.61 -9.88
N GLU A 228 -18.91 19.20 -10.12
CA GLU A 228 -17.87 18.55 -10.94
C GLU A 228 -16.89 17.71 -10.11
N VAL A 229 -16.73 18.01 -8.82
CA VAL A 229 -15.76 17.32 -7.94
C VAL A 229 -16.45 16.61 -6.79
N ILE A 230 -17.25 17.31 -5.99
CA ILE A 230 -17.81 16.76 -4.74
C ILE A 230 -18.98 15.80 -4.97
N ALA A 231 -19.95 16.15 -5.82
CA ALA A 231 -21.15 15.36 -6.07
C ALA A 231 -20.83 14.01 -6.73
N PRO A 232 -19.95 13.92 -7.75
CA PRO A 232 -19.49 12.63 -8.28
C PRO A 232 -18.77 11.80 -7.21
N GLU A 233 -17.99 12.45 -6.33
CA GLU A 233 -17.32 11.77 -5.21
C GLU A 233 -18.30 11.28 -4.11
N LEU A 234 -19.40 11.99 -3.86
CA LEU A 234 -20.42 11.57 -2.91
C LEU A 234 -21.29 10.45 -3.50
N LEU A 235 -21.70 10.59 -4.76
CA LEU A 235 -22.58 9.64 -5.46
C LEU A 235 -21.86 8.31 -5.77
N SER A 236 -20.58 8.34 -6.14
CA SER A 236 -19.78 7.12 -6.31
C SER A 236 -19.60 6.31 -5.02
N GLY A 237 -19.72 6.95 -3.85
CA GLY A 237 -19.71 6.25 -2.56
C GLY A 237 -21.05 5.63 -2.16
N LEU A 238 -22.17 6.13 -2.71
CA LEU A 238 -23.53 5.67 -2.46
C LEU A 238 -23.96 4.58 -3.44
N MET A 239 -23.60 4.71 -4.72
CA MET A 239 -23.88 3.74 -5.79
C MET A 239 -23.25 2.35 -5.53
N ASP A 240 -22.17 2.27 -4.73
CA ASP A 240 -21.49 1.01 -4.38
C ASP A 240 -22.09 0.35 -3.11
N ARG A 241 -22.97 1.05 -2.35
CA ARG A 241 -23.68 0.52 -1.16
C ARG A 241 -25.15 0.19 -1.42
N GLU A 242 -25.77 0.76 -2.45
CA GLU A 242 -27.20 0.59 -2.75
C GLU A 242 -27.50 0.13 -4.20
N GLY A 243 -26.48 -0.23 -4.98
CA GLY A 243 -26.70 -0.82 -6.30
C GLY A 243 -27.21 -2.26 -6.19
N GLU A 244 -28.52 -2.44 -6.05
CA GLU A 244 -29.16 -3.71 -6.42
C GLU A 244 -28.87 -4.01 -7.91
N GLU A 245 -28.63 -5.28 -8.21
CA GLU A 245 -28.40 -5.77 -9.57
C GLU A 245 -29.53 -5.34 -10.52
N GLY A 246 -29.31 -4.30 -11.33
CA GLY A 246 -30.29 -3.91 -12.35
C GLY A 246 -30.12 -2.55 -13.01
N GLU A 247 -29.44 -1.58 -12.42
CA GLU A 247 -29.41 -0.22 -12.97
C GLU A 247 -28.15 0.07 -13.81
N HIS A 248 -28.06 -0.61 -14.96
CA HIS A 248 -27.16 -0.24 -16.06
C HIS A 248 -27.88 -0.22 -17.40
N GLU A 249 -28.89 0.64 -17.53
CA GLU A 249 -29.28 1.20 -18.83
C GLU A 249 -29.63 2.67 -18.60
N PHE A 250 -28.85 3.59 -19.20
CA PHE A 250 -29.25 4.78 -19.98
C PHE A 250 -27.99 5.57 -20.38
#